data_AF-A0A922LVC9-F1
#
_entry.id   AF-A0A922LVC9-F1
#
_cell.length_a   1.000
_cell.length_b   1.000
_cell.length_c   1.000
_cell.angle_alpha   90.00
_cell.angle_beta   90.00
_cell.angle_gamma   90.00
#
_symmetry.space_group_name_H-M   'P 1'
#
loop_
_entity.id
_entity.type
_entity.pdbx_description
1 polymer ?
#
loop_
_entity_poly.entity_id
_entity_poly.type
_entity_poly.pdbx_seq_one_letter_code
_entity_poly.pdbx_strand_id
1 'polypeptide(L)'
;MFNILNAYDLLTVNYPLFQLKGNIDPYCQCQSVFVSVHNDHKRDLEMKWTVCESMFKVFVPLSIGCNTLQLRCEHHLAEFRIVYVHNRDSPYTVRPIYVICSDDTGWFQAPAGMVPTKESACKRIGLGIRLLQTLTAEAFLSELGMRCTFLIKEELSRKSSRNISGWSSEACCNCHYSSLSKTFVNSNTPEDVWKKLAYELYEKYPHNFENTKWVAFMACTRYHPPKKINSEFLSYNEILLRTTAHFALGTGGLALLGTGTLHAWPETLKDLQVVLGNTRIVDPTLMDDTAYRHTYWAAFATGLGAVWHELGHCFGLEHYPQGIMFRGDDINLCLGFPPPDSVCPHESNMNGKSVQATDRYDSSNPDNRHRRDLCQVCYS
;
A
#
# COMPACT_ATOMS: atom_id res chain seq x y z
N MET A 1 1.05 -13.61 28.42
CA MET A 1 -0.16 -12.74 28.31
C MET A 1 0.01 -11.84 27.10
N PHE A 2 -1.07 -11.34 26.50
CA PHE A 2 -0.94 -10.31 25.47
C PHE A 2 -0.71 -8.94 26.12
N ASN A 3 0.33 -8.25 25.68
CA ASN A 3 0.57 -6.84 25.96
C ASN A 3 0.23 -6.03 24.70
N ILE A 4 -0.84 -5.24 24.76
CA ILE A 4 -1.35 -4.46 23.63
C ILE A 4 -0.73 -3.06 23.67
N LEU A 5 -0.08 -2.65 22.57
CA LEU A 5 0.75 -1.43 22.56
C LEU A 5 0.01 -0.20 22.03
N ASN A 6 -0.95 -0.38 21.13
CA ASN A 6 -1.61 0.75 20.45
C ASN A 6 -3.13 0.78 20.64
N ALA A 7 -3.68 -0.04 21.54
CA ALA A 7 -5.11 -0.07 21.80
C ALA A 7 -5.42 -0.32 23.28
N TYR A 8 -6.60 0.13 23.68
CA TYR A 8 -7.20 -0.10 24.98
C TYR A 8 -8.71 -0.33 24.79
N ASP A 9 -9.37 -0.89 25.79
CA ASP A 9 -10.80 -1.18 25.71
C ASP A 9 -11.63 0.08 25.48
N LEU A 10 -12.59 0.00 24.56
CA LEU A 10 -13.44 1.10 24.08
C LEU A 10 -12.66 2.22 23.35
N LEU A 11 -11.44 1.97 22.88
CA LEU A 11 -10.74 2.90 21.98
C LEU A 11 -11.66 3.24 20.80
N THR A 12 -11.80 4.55 20.54
CA THR A 12 -12.58 5.06 19.42
C THR A 12 -11.68 5.41 18.24
N VAL A 13 -12.04 4.94 17.04
CA VAL A 13 -11.35 5.24 15.78
C VAL A 13 -12.35 5.69 14.71
N ASN A 14 -11.86 6.33 13.65
CA ASN A 14 -12.69 6.86 12.56
C ASN A 14 -12.40 6.27 11.16
N TYR A 15 -11.76 5.11 11.12
CA TYR A 15 -11.42 4.38 9.90
C TYR A 15 -11.76 2.88 10.05
N PRO A 16 -12.15 2.19 8.97
CA PRO A 16 -12.74 0.85 9.01
C PRO A 16 -11.75 -0.31 9.12
N LEU A 17 -10.44 -0.08 8.94
CA LEU A 17 -9.42 -1.12 9.03
C LEU A 17 -8.43 -0.76 10.13
N PHE A 18 -8.42 -1.50 11.23
CA PHE A 18 -7.57 -1.21 12.37
C PHE A 18 -6.34 -2.08 12.38
N GLN A 19 -5.16 -1.49 12.63
CA GLN A 19 -3.95 -2.27 12.91
C GLN A 19 -3.81 -2.39 14.43
N LEU A 20 -3.79 -3.61 14.93
CA LEU A 20 -3.48 -3.91 16.32
C LEU A 20 -2.03 -4.39 16.43
N LYS A 21 -1.27 -3.82 17.36
CA LYS A 21 0.13 -4.14 17.60
C LYS A 21 0.32 -4.53 19.06
N GLY A 22 1.19 -5.49 19.30
CA GLY A 22 1.50 -5.93 20.64
C GLY A 22 2.56 -6.99 20.69
N ASN A 23 2.75 -7.53 21.87
CA ASN A 23 3.64 -8.66 22.11
C ASN A 23 3.03 -9.68 23.08
N ILE A 24 3.60 -10.88 23.06
CA ILE A 24 3.27 -11.95 24.00
C ILE A 24 4.33 -11.98 25.09
N ASP A 25 3.97 -11.65 26.33
CA ASP A 25 4.89 -11.59 27.47
C ASP A 25 4.34 -12.35 28.69
N PRO A 26 5.05 -13.36 29.24
CA PRO A 26 6.28 -13.96 28.68
C PRO A 26 6.00 -14.63 27.33
N TYR A 27 7.02 -14.68 26.47
CA TYR A 27 6.88 -15.28 25.13
C TYR A 27 6.62 -16.79 25.23
N CYS A 28 5.47 -17.21 24.68
CA CYS A 28 4.97 -18.59 24.77
C CYS A 28 5.31 -19.48 23.57
N GLN A 29 6.27 -19.08 22.72
CA GLN A 29 6.71 -19.82 21.50
C GLN A 29 5.65 -19.99 20.39
N CYS A 30 4.45 -19.42 20.56
CA CYS A 30 3.43 -19.38 19.53
C CYS A 30 3.92 -18.61 18.29
N GLN A 31 3.93 -19.28 17.14
CA GLN A 31 4.29 -18.69 15.84
C GLN A 31 3.13 -17.90 15.20
N SER A 32 1.95 -17.94 15.79
CA SER A 32 0.75 -17.31 15.24
C SER A 32 -0.20 -16.83 16.31
N VAL A 33 -0.92 -15.77 15.97
CA VAL A 33 -2.10 -15.29 16.70
C VAL A 33 -3.31 -15.34 15.78
N PHE A 34 -4.48 -15.50 16.39
CA PHE A 34 -5.77 -15.49 15.73
C PHE A 34 -6.59 -14.33 16.26
N VAL A 35 -7.23 -13.58 15.35
CA VAL A 35 -8.08 -12.46 15.71
C VAL A 35 -9.47 -12.72 15.15
N SER A 36 -10.45 -12.73 16.05
CA SER A 36 -11.87 -12.78 15.71
C SER A 36 -12.51 -11.44 16.04
N VAL A 37 -13.44 -11.01 15.18
CA VAL A 37 -14.22 -9.79 15.38
C VAL A 37 -15.69 -10.15 15.51
N HIS A 38 -16.26 -9.82 16.65
CA HIS A 38 -17.67 -10.02 16.97
C HIS A 38 -18.39 -8.67 16.99
N ASN A 39 -19.55 -8.62 16.35
CA ASN A 39 -20.47 -7.49 16.45
C ASN A 39 -21.91 -8.00 16.36
N ASP A 40 -22.88 -7.16 16.74
CA ASP A 40 -24.31 -7.49 16.78
C ASP A 40 -24.91 -7.91 15.42
N HIS A 41 -24.15 -7.81 14.32
CA HIS A 41 -24.66 -7.88 12.95
C HIS A 41 -23.90 -8.84 12.01
N LYS A 42 -22.90 -9.60 12.45
CA LYS A 42 -22.08 -10.46 11.58
C LYS A 42 -21.64 -11.79 12.21
N ARG A 43 -21.31 -12.73 11.32
CA ARG A 43 -20.51 -13.93 11.61
C ARG A 43 -19.10 -13.56 12.02
N ASP A 44 -18.57 -14.31 12.96
CA ASP A 44 -17.19 -14.32 13.40
C ASP A 44 -16.26 -14.57 12.20
N LEU A 45 -15.49 -13.55 11.83
CA LEU A 45 -14.37 -13.71 10.92
C LEU A 45 -13.11 -13.88 11.77
N GLU A 46 -12.56 -15.09 11.78
CA GLU A 46 -11.25 -15.34 12.37
C GLU A 46 -10.16 -15.22 11.30
N MET A 47 -9.09 -14.49 11.62
CA MET A 47 -7.91 -14.35 10.78
C MET A 47 -6.68 -14.80 11.55
N LYS A 48 -5.84 -15.60 10.90
CA LYS A 48 -4.52 -15.98 11.40
C LYS A 48 -3.51 -14.90 11.02
N TRP A 49 -2.52 -14.68 11.88
CA TRP A 49 -1.39 -13.76 11.65
C TRP A 49 -0.10 -14.37 12.22
N THR A 50 1.02 -14.10 11.57
CA THR A 50 2.35 -14.58 12.00
C THR A 50 2.84 -13.71 13.15
N VAL A 51 3.44 -14.34 14.14
CA VAL A 51 4.19 -13.66 15.20
C VAL A 51 5.67 -13.66 14.80
N CYS A 52 6.34 -12.52 14.97
CA CYS A 52 7.79 -12.40 14.83
C CYS A 52 8.39 -12.31 16.23
N GLU A 53 9.12 -13.35 16.65
CA GLU A 53 9.52 -13.53 18.05
C GLU A 53 8.30 -13.45 18.99
N SER A 54 8.22 -12.45 19.87
CA SER A 54 7.04 -12.20 20.69
C SER A 54 6.05 -11.22 20.07
N MET A 55 6.42 -10.53 18.99
CA MET A 55 5.71 -9.36 18.45
C MET A 55 4.67 -9.75 17.39
N PHE A 56 3.56 -9.02 17.35
CA PHE A 56 2.56 -9.17 16.29
C PHE A 56 2.07 -7.82 15.77
N LYS A 57 1.70 -7.80 14.49
CA LYS A 57 0.96 -6.73 13.82
C LYS A 57 -0.18 -7.39 13.06
N VAL A 58 -1.41 -7.03 13.38
CA VAL A 58 -2.61 -7.67 12.81
C VAL A 58 -3.55 -6.61 12.29
N PHE A 59 -4.18 -6.84 11.15
CA PHE A 59 -5.20 -5.94 10.60
C PHE A 59 -6.58 -6.51 10.81
N VAL A 60 -7.50 -5.64 11.26
CA VAL A 60 -8.81 -6.03 11.77
C VAL A 60 -9.87 -5.16 11.10
N PRO A 61 -10.79 -5.74 10.30
CA PRO A 61 -11.89 -4.99 9.72
C PRO A 61 -12.91 -4.68 10.80
N LEU A 62 -13.27 -3.42 10.94
CA LEU A 62 -14.24 -2.92 11.91
C LEU A 62 -15.59 -2.67 11.25
N SER A 63 -16.65 -2.84 12.04
CA SER A 63 -17.99 -2.37 11.70
C SER A 63 -18.36 -1.09 12.45
N ILE A 64 -19.23 -0.23 11.91
CA ILE A 64 -19.70 0.97 12.61
C ILE A 64 -20.29 0.55 13.95
N GLY A 65 -19.90 1.25 15.01
CA GLY A 65 -20.29 0.92 16.38
C GLY A 65 -19.22 0.12 17.10
N CYS A 66 -19.65 -0.64 18.11
CA CYS A 66 -18.77 -1.41 18.97
C CYS A 66 -18.39 -2.75 18.31
N ASN A 67 -17.09 -3.05 18.28
CA ASN A 67 -16.54 -4.31 17.80
C ASN A 67 -15.80 -4.97 18.94
N THR A 68 -16.18 -6.19 19.32
CA THR A 68 -15.45 -6.99 20.30
C THR A 68 -14.38 -7.79 19.56
N LEU A 69 -13.12 -7.52 19.88
CA LEU A 69 -11.96 -8.19 19.31
C LEU A 69 -11.51 -9.27 20.28
N GLN A 70 -11.46 -10.51 19.80
CA GLN A 70 -10.88 -11.62 20.53
C GLN A 70 -9.52 -11.97 19.90
N LEU A 71 -8.44 -11.70 20.64
CA LEU A 71 -7.07 -12.05 20.27
C LEU A 71 -6.67 -13.31 21.03
N ARG A 72 -6.29 -14.36 20.31
CA ARG A 72 -5.88 -15.64 20.92
C ARG A 72 -4.64 -16.23 20.30
N CYS A 73 -3.91 -16.99 21.10
CA CYS A 73 -2.96 -18.01 20.66
C CYS A 73 -3.27 -19.32 21.39
N GLU A 74 -2.40 -20.33 21.32
CA GLU A 74 -2.62 -21.60 22.03
C GLU A 74 -2.63 -21.43 23.56
N HIS A 75 -1.91 -20.44 24.09
CA HIS A 75 -1.67 -20.27 25.52
C HIS A 75 -2.40 -19.09 26.16
N HIS A 76 -2.83 -18.12 25.35
CA HIS A 76 -3.36 -16.86 25.85
C HIS A 76 -4.59 -16.43 25.06
N LEU A 77 -5.48 -15.74 25.77
CA LEU A 77 -6.69 -15.13 25.25
C LEU A 77 -6.77 -13.71 25.82
N ALA A 78 -7.07 -12.74 24.97
CA ALA A 78 -7.42 -11.39 25.36
C ALA A 78 -8.66 -10.95 24.59
N GLU A 79 -9.51 -10.17 25.26
CA GLU A 79 -10.70 -9.58 24.68
C GLU A 79 -10.74 -8.10 25.03
N PHE A 80 -11.06 -7.27 24.05
CA PHE A 80 -11.26 -5.83 24.24
C PHE A 80 -12.12 -5.29 23.10
N ARG A 81 -12.65 -4.08 23.27
CA ARG A 81 -13.58 -3.47 22.32
C ARG A 81 -12.95 -2.30 21.60
N ILE A 82 -13.25 -2.16 20.31
CA ILE A 82 -12.93 -0.99 19.49
C ILE A 82 -14.23 -0.40 18.96
N VAL A 83 -14.43 0.89 19.18
CA VAL A 83 -15.58 1.63 18.68
C VAL A 83 -15.19 2.33 17.39
N TYR A 84 -15.79 1.95 16.27
CA TYR A 84 -15.64 2.68 15.02
C TYR A 84 -16.77 3.67 14.84
N VAL A 85 -16.44 4.96 14.87
CA VAL A 85 -17.35 6.05 14.54
C VAL A 85 -17.07 6.57 13.13
N HIS A 86 -18.09 6.62 12.29
CA HIS A 86 -17.91 7.16 10.94
C HIS A 86 -17.92 8.69 10.99
N ASN A 87 -16.80 9.33 10.63
CA ASN A 87 -16.71 10.79 10.58
C ASN A 87 -17.36 11.31 9.29
N ARG A 88 -18.55 11.90 9.41
CA ARG A 88 -19.34 12.42 8.27
C ARG A 88 -19.09 13.90 7.98
N ASP A 89 -18.33 14.58 8.82
CA ASP A 89 -18.34 16.04 8.88
C ASP A 89 -17.24 16.69 8.03
N SER A 90 -16.25 15.93 7.57
CA SER A 90 -15.21 16.46 6.68
C SER A 90 -15.66 16.42 5.21
N PRO A 91 -15.59 17.54 4.48
CA PRO A 91 -15.82 17.57 3.05
C PRO A 91 -14.62 17.02 2.24
N TYR A 92 -13.47 16.80 2.90
CA TYR A 92 -12.22 16.39 2.26
C TYR A 92 -12.11 14.87 2.18
N THR A 93 -11.81 14.36 0.99
CA THR A 93 -11.72 12.92 0.74
C THR A 93 -10.55 12.55 -0.17
N VAL A 94 -10.09 11.31 -0.06
CA VAL A 94 -9.26 10.64 -1.04
C VAL A 94 -10.16 9.76 -1.91
N ARG A 95 -9.89 9.72 -3.21
CA ARG A 95 -10.60 8.87 -4.16
C ARG A 95 -9.61 8.14 -5.08
N PRO A 96 -9.41 6.83 -4.86
CA PRO A 96 -8.65 6.04 -5.80
C PRO A 96 -9.47 5.63 -7.03
N ILE A 97 -8.84 5.68 -8.19
CA ILE A 97 -9.44 5.30 -9.46
C ILE A 97 -8.48 4.41 -10.27
N TYR A 98 -9.04 3.44 -10.96
CA TYR A 98 -8.35 2.63 -11.95
C TYR A 98 -8.67 3.17 -13.34
N VAL A 99 -7.70 3.81 -13.99
CA VAL A 99 -7.88 4.55 -15.23
C VAL A 99 -7.68 3.62 -16.42
N ILE A 100 -8.72 3.46 -17.23
CA ILE A 100 -8.73 2.63 -18.43
C ILE A 100 -8.78 3.56 -19.65
N CYS A 101 -7.72 3.55 -20.45
CA CYS A 101 -7.66 4.31 -21.71
C CYS A 101 -8.74 3.87 -22.70
N SER A 102 -9.13 4.75 -23.61
CA SER A 102 -10.20 4.54 -24.59
C SER A 102 -9.96 3.36 -25.53
N ASP A 103 -8.70 2.96 -25.72
CA ASP A 103 -8.24 1.84 -26.55
C ASP A 103 -7.64 0.69 -25.71
N ASP A 104 -7.90 0.64 -24.39
CA ASP A 104 -7.45 -0.41 -23.48
C ASP A 104 -8.60 -1.33 -23.01
N THR A 105 -8.26 -2.59 -22.81
CA THR A 105 -9.12 -3.63 -22.22
C THR A 105 -9.37 -3.45 -20.72
N GLY A 106 -8.51 -2.69 -20.03
CA GLY A 106 -8.52 -2.54 -18.58
C GLY A 106 -7.89 -3.71 -17.83
N TRP A 107 -7.01 -4.47 -18.48
CA TRP A 107 -6.22 -5.51 -17.81
C TRP A 107 -4.88 -4.92 -17.36
N PHE A 108 -4.44 -5.25 -16.15
CA PHE A 108 -3.07 -4.98 -15.72
C PHE A 108 -2.14 -6.13 -16.11
N GLN A 109 -0.82 -5.93 -16.01
CA GLN A 109 0.14 -7.00 -16.28
C GLN A 109 0.27 -7.92 -15.07
N ALA A 110 0.18 -9.24 -15.29
CA ALA A 110 0.20 -10.24 -14.22
C ALA A 110 0.88 -11.55 -14.66
N PRO A 111 1.37 -12.37 -13.72
CA PRO A 111 1.97 -13.66 -14.02
C PRO A 111 0.95 -14.67 -14.58
N ALA A 112 1.45 -15.74 -15.17
CA ALA A 112 0.62 -16.86 -15.62
C ALA A 112 -0.24 -17.42 -14.47
N GLY A 113 -1.51 -17.71 -14.76
CA GLY A 113 -2.47 -18.25 -13.79
C GLY A 113 -3.17 -17.19 -12.91
N MET A 114 -2.77 -15.93 -12.97
CA MET A 114 -3.50 -14.81 -12.36
C MET A 114 -4.47 -14.19 -13.36
N VAL A 115 -5.68 -13.84 -12.92
CA VAL A 115 -6.69 -13.17 -13.76
C VAL A 115 -6.62 -11.66 -13.50
N PRO A 116 -6.09 -10.84 -14.42
CA PRO A 116 -5.77 -9.44 -14.14
C PRO A 116 -6.91 -8.48 -14.53
N THR A 117 -8.15 -8.79 -14.16
CA THR A 117 -9.27 -7.92 -14.56
C THR A 117 -9.26 -6.58 -13.82
N LYS A 118 -10.00 -5.61 -14.37
CA LYS A 118 -10.28 -4.33 -13.72
C LYS A 118 -10.92 -4.48 -12.34
N GLU A 119 -11.73 -5.52 -12.12
CA GLU A 119 -12.32 -5.80 -10.80
C GLU A 119 -11.25 -6.25 -9.80
N SER A 120 -10.32 -7.11 -10.21
CA SER A 120 -9.18 -7.49 -9.36
C SER A 120 -8.29 -6.28 -9.08
N ALA A 121 -8.02 -5.44 -10.08
CA ALA A 121 -7.26 -4.21 -9.92
C ALA A 121 -7.91 -3.27 -8.89
N CYS A 122 -9.21 -2.98 -9.02
CA CYS A 122 -9.94 -2.14 -8.08
C CYS A 122 -9.91 -2.68 -6.65
N LYS A 123 -10.06 -4.00 -6.44
CA LYS A 123 -9.96 -4.59 -5.10
C LYS A 123 -8.56 -4.43 -4.49
N ARG A 124 -7.51 -4.73 -5.27
CA ARG A 124 -6.11 -4.59 -4.85
C ARG A 124 -5.78 -3.15 -4.48
N ILE A 125 -6.11 -2.20 -5.36
CA ILE A 125 -5.92 -0.78 -5.13
C ILE A 125 -6.72 -0.34 -3.90
N GLY A 126 -8.00 -0.73 -3.81
CA GLY A 126 -8.86 -0.33 -2.71
C GLY A 126 -8.33 -0.81 -1.36
N LEU A 127 -7.93 -2.08 -1.26
CA LEU A 127 -7.29 -2.60 -0.04
C LEU A 127 -5.98 -1.85 0.27
N GLY A 128 -5.14 -1.59 -0.73
CA GLY A 128 -3.92 -0.80 -0.57
C GLY A 128 -4.19 0.57 0.04
N ILE A 129 -5.16 1.32 -0.49
CA ILE A 129 -5.54 2.64 0.06
C ILE A 129 -6.09 2.54 1.48
N ARG A 130 -6.84 1.48 1.82
CA ARG A 130 -7.28 1.26 3.22
C ARG A 130 -6.12 0.96 4.15
N LEU A 131 -5.13 0.19 3.71
CA LEU A 131 -3.91 -0.01 4.48
C LEU A 131 -3.21 1.33 4.70
N LEU A 132 -3.07 2.17 3.67
CA LEU A 132 -2.47 3.51 3.83
C LEU A 132 -3.26 4.41 4.77
N GLN A 133 -4.60 4.31 4.77
CA GLN A 133 -5.44 5.03 5.72
C GLN A 133 -5.10 4.62 7.15
N THR A 134 -4.97 3.31 7.42
CA THR A 134 -4.55 2.78 8.72
C THR A 134 -3.13 3.22 9.08
N LEU A 135 -2.17 3.06 8.17
CA LEU A 135 -0.77 3.38 8.42
C LEU A 135 -0.55 4.87 8.68
N THR A 136 -1.30 5.74 7.99
CA THR A 136 -1.31 7.18 8.26
C THR A 136 -1.79 7.47 9.68
N ALA A 137 -2.90 6.86 10.11
CA ALA A 137 -3.41 7.03 11.48
C ALA A 137 -2.40 6.59 12.54
N GLU A 138 -1.76 5.44 12.34
CA GLU A 138 -0.78 4.88 13.27
C GLU A 138 0.54 5.66 13.27
N ALA A 139 0.96 6.21 12.12
CA ALA A 139 2.11 7.10 12.05
C ALA A 139 1.87 8.39 12.84
N PHE A 140 0.70 9.01 12.67
CA PHE A 140 0.32 10.20 13.45
C PHE A 140 0.19 9.89 14.95
N LEU A 141 -0.27 8.69 15.32
CA LEU A 141 -0.26 8.26 16.72
C LEU A 141 1.16 8.20 17.28
N SER A 142 2.08 7.58 16.53
CA SER A 142 3.48 7.43 16.94
C SER A 142 4.18 8.77 17.13
N GLU A 143 3.97 9.70 16.19
CA GLU A 143 4.69 10.98 16.17
C GLU A 143 4.01 12.08 16.98
N LEU A 144 2.66 12.10 17.01
CA LEU A 144 1.88 13.21 17.57
C LEU A 144 0.99 12.77 18.74
N GLY A 145 0.95 11.49 19.09
CA GLY A 145 0.11 10.96 20.17
C GLY A 145 -1.39 10.92 19.83
N MET A 146 -1.78 11.16 18.57
CA MET A 146 -3.18 11.16 18.14
C MET A 146 -3.38 10.52 16.77
N ARG A 147 -4.52 9.84 16.57
CA ARG A 147 -4.86 9.23 15.28
C ARG A 147 -5.55 10.22 14.36
N CYS A 148 -4.90 10.55 13.26
CA CYS A 148 -5.47 11.34 12.17
C CYS A 148 -5.21 10.64 10.84
N THR A 149 -6.22 10.57 9.98
CA THR A 149 -6.09 9.99 8.64
C THR A 149 -7.10 10.60 7.70
N PHE A 150 -6.92 10.35 6.40
CA PHE A 150 -7.83 10.81 5.36
C PHE A 150 -9.09 9.96 5.29
N LEU A 151 -10.20 10.56 4.84
CA LEU A 151 -11.45 9.83 4.54
C LEU A 151 -11.45 9.34 3.10
N ILE A 152 -12.14 8.24 2.81
CA ILE A 152 -12.26 7.74 1.43
C ILE A 152 -13.68 8.00 0.92
N LYS A 153 -13.82 8.63 -0.26
CA LYS A 153 -15.12 9.15 -0.78
C LYS A 153 -16.26 8.14 -0.78
N GLU A 154 -15.96 6.87 -1.04
CA GLU A 154 -16.94 5.78 -1.12
C GLU A 154 -17.54 5.40 0.24
N GLU A 155 -16.95 5.84 1.35
CA GLU A 155 -17.49 5.67 2.69
C GLU A 155 -18.71 6.58 2.92
N LEU A 156 -18.76 7.75 2.26
CA LEU A 156 -19.82 8.75 2.42
C LEU A 156 -21.09 8.44 1.59
N SER A 157 -20.97 7.69 0.50
CA SER A 157 -22.08 7.48 -0.45
C SER A 157 -23.03 6.33 -0.08
N ARG A 158 -22.63 5.43 0.84
CA ARG A 158 -23.42 4.25 1.21
C ARG A 158 -24.43 4.56 2.30
N LYS A 159 -25.52 5.24 1.92
CA LYS A 159 -26.75 5.30 2.72
C LYS A 159 -27.24 3.87 3.03
N SER A 160 -27.17 3.47 4.30
CA SER A 160 -28.15 2.57 4.93
C SER A 160 -28.57 1.31 4.14
N SER A 161 -27.64 0.56 3.55
CA SER A 161 -27.99 -0.81 3.14
C SER A 161 -27.89 -1.70 4.37
N ARG A 162 -29.05 -2.15 4.87
CA ARG A 162 -29.21 -3.06 6.02
C ARG A 162 -28.59 -4.45 5.79
N ASN A 163 -28.00 -4.71 4.61
CA ASN A 163 -27.15 -5.87 4.36
C ASN A 163 -25.69 -5.50 4.65
N ILE A 164 -25.36 -5.51 5.95
CA ILE A 164 -24.00 -5.34 6.49
C ILE A 164 -23.11 -6.56 6.14
N SER A 165 -23.56 -7.53 5.34
CA SER A 165 -22.73 -8.66 4.89
C SER A 165 -21.64 -8.28 3.86
N GLY A 166 -21.70 -7.07 3.28
CA GLY A 166 -20.86 -6.67 2.15
C GLY A 166 -19.80 -5.60 2.45
N TRP A 167 -19.38 -5.41 3.71
CA TRP A 167 -18.21 -4.57 3.97
C TRP A 167 -16.95 -5.32 3.56
N SER A 168 -16.68 -5.30 2.26
CA SER A 168 -15.38 -5.71 1.72
C SER A 168 -14.37 -4.67 2.20
N SER A 169 -13.30 -5.13 2.84
CA SER A 169 -12.08 -4.35 3.16
C SER A 169 -11.44 -3.72 1.91
N GLU A 170 -11.96 -4.03 0.72
CA GLU A 170 -11.28 -3.87 -0.56
C GLU A 170 -12.06 -2.99 -1.55
N ALA A 171 -13.35 -2.73 -1.32
CA ALA A 171 -14.18 -1.90 -2.20
C ALA A 171 -14.07 -0.42 -1.82
N CYS A 172 -13.03 0.26 -2.30
CA CYS A 172 -12.98 1.73 -2.25
C CYS A 172 -12.39 2.40 -3.52
N CYS A 173 -12.16 1.63 -4.58
CA CYS A 173 -11.62 2.09 -5.86
C CYS A 173 -12.61 1.82 -7.01
N ASN A 174 -12.76 2.80 -7.89
CA ASN A 174 -13.64 2.74 -9.05
C ASN A 174 -12.88 2.77 -10.37
N CYS A 175 -13.41 2.08 -11.38
CA CYS A 175 -12.95 2.25 -12.76
C CYS A 175 -13.30 3.66 -13.27
N HIS A 176 -12.34 4.32 -13.90
CA HIS A 176 -12.54 5.52 -14.68
C HIS A 176 -12.15 5.25 -16.13
N TYR A 177 -13.15 5.19 -17.00
CA TYR A 177 -12.94 5.09 -18.45
C TYR A 177 -12.58 6.48 -18.98
N SER A 178 -11.35 6.61 -19.47
CA SER A 178 -10.76 7.86 -19.89
C SER A 178 -10.84 8.06 -21.40
N SER A 179 -10.90 9.32 -21.83
CA SER A 179 -10.77 9.70 -23.24
C SER A 179 -9.34 9.50 -23.79
N LEU A 180 -8.34 9.46 -22.90
CA LEU A 180 -6.93 9.25 -23.25
C LEU A 180 -6.73 7.91 -23.95
N SER A 181 -5.94 7.87 -25.02
CA SER A 181 -5.48 6.63 -25.67
C SER A 181 -4.11 6.20 -25.12
N LYS A 182 -3.79 4.92 -25.22
CA LYS A 182 -2.46 4.37 -24.89
C LYS A 182 -1.37 5.06 -25.70
N THR A 183 -1.63 5.35 -26.97
CA THR A 183 -0.68 6.07 -27.82
C THR A 183 -0.37 7.45 -27.25
N PHE A 184 -1.38 8.21 -26.80
CA PHE A 184 -1.13 9.48 -26.13
C PHE A 184 -0.32 9.29 -24.85
N VAL A 185 -0.73 8.36 -23.99
CA VAL A 185 -0.03 8.12 -22.71
C VAL A 185 1.44 7.73 -22.91
N ASN A 186 1.74 6.92 -23.93
CA ASN A 186 3.09 6.44 -24.20
C ASN A 186 3.99 7.46 -24.93
N SER A 187 3.40 8.44 -25.62
CA SER A 187 4.14 9.42 -26.42
C SER A 187 4.30 10.78 -25.74
N ASN A 188 3.80 10.94 -24.51
CA ASN A 188 3.83 12.20 -23.78
C ASN A 188 4.50 12.05 -22.42
N THR A 189 4.89 13.17 -21.83
CA THR A 189 5.51 13.20 -20.50
C THR A 189 4.51 12.85 -19.40
N PRO A 190 4.97 12.38 -18.22
CA PRO A 190 4.11 12.23 -17.04
C PRO A 190 3.27 13.46 -16.74
N GLU A 191 3.83 14.66 -16.88
CA GLU A 191 3.18 15.94 -16.62
C GLU A 191 2.05 16.22 -17.62
N ASP A 192 2.26 15.92 -18.89
CA ASP A 192 1.23 16.07 -19.94
C ASP A 192 0.05 15.13 -19.70
N VAL A 193 0.34 13.86 -19.35
CA VAL A 193 -0.68 12.86 -19.01
C VAL A 193 -1.43 13.26 -17.75
N TRP A 194 -0.71 13.67 -16.71
CA TRP A 194 -1.28 14.17 -15.45
C TRP A 194 -2.22 15.35 -15.71
N LYS A 195 -1.77 16.35 -16.47
CA LYS A 195 -2.55 17.56 -16.78
C LYS A 195 -3.82 17.22 -17.52
N LYS A 196 -3.73 16.39 -18.56
CA LYS A 196 -4.90 16.01 -19.37
C LYS A 196 -5.90 15.18 -18.56
N LEU A 197 -5.42 14.25 -17.71
CA LEU A 197 -6.28 13.48 -16.82
C LEU A 197 -6.93 14.37 -15.76
N ALA A 198 -6.19 15.30 -15.14
CA ALA A 198 -6.73 16.22 -14.14
C ALA A 198 -7.89 17.06 -14.71
N TYR A 199 -7.74 17.61 -15.93
CA TYR A 199 -8.83 18.30 -16.61
C TYR A 199 -10.02 17.37 -16.91
N GLU A 200 -9.77 16.16 -17.38
CA GLU A 200 -10.85 15.20 -17.64
C GLU A 200 -11.63 14.86 -16.36
N LEU A 201 -10.93 14.65 -15.24
CA LEU A 201 -11.56 14.37 -13.94
C LEU A 201 -12.35 15.57 -13.43
N TYR A 202 -11.86 16.80 -13.62
CA TYR A 202 -12.56 18.03 -13.28
C TYR A 202 -13.87 18.17 -14.07
N GLU A 203 -13.82 17.99 -15.39
CA GLU A 203 -14.99 18.05 -16.27
C GLU A 203 -16.03 16.97 -15.92
N LYS A 204 -15.57 15.73 -15.64
CA LYS A 204 -16.46 14.59 -15.40
C LYS A 204 -17.01 14.53 -13.98
N TYR A 205 -16.25 15.04 -13.00
CA TYR A 205 -16.62 15.01 -11.58
C TYR A 205 -16.43 16.39 -10.93
N PRO A 206 -17.11 17.45 -11.41
CA PRO A 206 -16.87 18.82 -10.95
C PRO A 206 -17.25 19.03 -9.48
N HIS A 207 -18.23 18.28 -8.99
CA HIS A 207 -18.68 18.39 -7.60
C HIS A 207 -17.62 17.87 -6.60
N ASN A 208 -17.20 18.75 -5.69
CA ASN A 208 -16.18 18.52 -4.67
C ASN A 208 -14.81 18.12 -5.25
N PHE A 209 -14.50 18.50 -6.50
CA PHE A 209 -13.22 18.17 -7.11
C PHE A 209 -12.03 18.70 -6.29
N GLU A 210 -12.08 19.97 -5.88
CA GLU A 210 -11.03 20.64 -5.10
C GLU A 210 -10.82 20.02 -3.70
N ASN A 211 -11.90 19.49 -3.12
CA ASN A 211 -11.87 18.80 -1.82
C ASN A 211 -11.53 17.31 -1.95
N THR A 212 -11.31 16.81 -3.18
CA THR A 212 -10.96 15.41 -3.43
C THR A 212 -9.50 15.33 -3.84
N LYS A 213 -8.72 14.54 -3.10
CA LYS A 213 -7.40 14.08 -3.55
C LYS A 213 -7.59 12.80 -4.36
N TRP A 214 -7.07 12.77 -5.57
CA TRP A 214 -7.24 11.67 -6.52
C TRP A 214 -6.00 10.80 -6.51
N VAL A 215 -6.20 9.48 -6.54
CA VAL A 215 -5.10 8.52 -6.71
C VAL A 215 -5.41 7.67 -7.94
N ALA A 216 -4.78 7.99 -9.07
CA ALA A 216 -5.06 7.39 -10.35
C ALA A 216 -4.02 6.33 -10.71
N PHE A 217 -4.47 5.10 -10.95
CA PHE A 217 -3.64 4.00 -11.41
C PHE A 217 -3.90 3.74 -12.90
N MET A 218 -2.87 3.89 -13.72
CA MET A 218 -2.98 3.71 -15.17
C MET A 218 -2.98 2.21 -15.55
N ALA A 219 -4.11 1.73 -16.08
CA ALA A 219 -4.27 0.33 -16.50
C ALA A 219 -3.28 -0.09 -17.59
N CYS A 220 -2.84 0.87 -18.41
CA CYS A 220 -1.99 0.64 -19.58
C CYS A 220 -0.50 0.51 -19.27
N THR A 221 -0.07 0.50 -18.00
CA THR A 221 1.33 0.24 -17.62
C THR A 221 1.76 -1.14 -18.12
N ARG A 222 2.86 -1.21 -18.88
CA ARG A 222 3.39 -2.48 -19.40
C ARG A 222 4.91 -2.51 -19.32
N TYR A 223 5.44 -3.52 -18.66
CA TYR A 223 6.84 -3.92 -18.76
C TYR A 223 7.03 -4.83 -19.97
N HIS A 224 8.04 -4.52 -20.77
CA HIS A 224 8.40 -5.24 -21.98
C HIS A 224 9.70 -6.03 -21.73
N PRO A 225 9.61 -7.34 -21.40
CA PRO A 225 10.78 -8.15 -21.10
C PRO A 225 11.70 -8.30 -22.33
N PRO A 226 13.00 -8.52 -22.11
CA PRO A 226 13.94 -8.75 -23.22
C PRO A 226 13.61 -10.06 -23.95
N LYS A 227 13.96 -10.13 -25.24
CA LYS A 227 13.84 -11.37 -26.03
C LYS A 227 14.64 -12.54 -25.46
N LYS A 228 15.71 -12.24 -24.72
CA LYS A 228 16.50 -13.21 -23.96
C LYS A 228 16.45 -12.80 -22.49
N ILE A 229 15.85 -13.64 -21.66
CA ILE A 229 15.88 -13.48 -20.22
C ILE A 229 17.28 -13.91 -19.77
N ASN A 230 18.12 -12.93 -19.46
CA ASN A 230 19.42 -13.18 -18.84
C ASN A 230 19.21 -13.31 -17.32
N SER A 231 20.08 -14.04 -16.64
CA SER A 231 20.04 -14.22 -15.19
C SER A 231 20.52 -13.00 -14.40
N GLU A 232 20.84 -11.89 -15.07
CA GLU A 232 21.32 -10.66 -14.45
C GLU A 232 20.15 -9.74 -14.08
N PHE A 233 20.17 -9.24 -12.84
CA PHE A 233 19.20 -8.25 -12.39
C PHE A 233 19.44 -6.91 -13.10
N LEU A 234 18.36 -6.31 -13.60
CA LEU A 234 18.40 -5.03 -14.28
C LEU A 234 18.52 -3.88 -13.26
N SER A 235 19.22 -2.81 -13.64
CA SER A 235 19.15 -1.55 -12.91
C SER A 235 17.76 -0.93 -13.04
N TYR A 236 17.39 -0.07 -12.09
CA TYR A 236 16.10 0.64 -12.14
C TYR A 236 15.91 1.44 -13.45
N ASN A 237 16.98 2.06 -13.95
CA ASN A 237 16.94 2.79 -15.23
C ASN A 237 16.59 1.88 -16.42
N GLU A 238 17.15 0.67 -16.45
CA GLU A 238 16.86 -0.30 -17.51
C GLU A 238 15.43 -0.85 -17.41
N ILE A 239 14.91 -1.00 -16.19
CA ILE A 239 13.51 -1.38 -15.97
C ILE A 239 12.59 -0.27 -16.51
N LEU A 240 12.86 1.00 -16.18
CA LEU A 240 12.07 2.14 -16.66
C LEU A 240 12.11 2.27 -18.19
N LEU A 241 13.26 2.11 -18.83
CA LEU A 241 13.39 2.14 -20.29
C LEU A 241 12.56 1.05 -21.00
N ARG A 242 12.20 0.00 -20.27
CA ARG A 242 11.39 -1.12 -20.75
C ARG A 242 9.95 -1.05 -20.28
N THR A 243 9.56 -0.01 -19.54
CA THR A 243 8.21 0.10 -19.00
C THR A 243 7.51 1.29 -19.62
N THR A 244 6.41 1.03 -20.32
CA THR A 244 5.52 2.08 -20.83
C THR A 244 4.46 2.43 -19.80
N ALA A 245 4.05 3.71 -19.76
CA ALA A 245 3.02 4.21 -18.85
C ALA A 245 3.27 3.89 -17.37
N HIS A 246 4.53 3.89 -16.95
CA HIS A 246 4.91 3.85 -15.54
C HIS A 246 5.02 5.28 -15.01
N PHE A 247 4.31 5.55 -13.91
CA PHE A 247 4.21 6.87 -13.31
C PHE A 247 4.38 6.77 -11.79
N ALA A 248 4.98 7.80 -11.22
CA ALA A 248 5.01 8.13 -9.80
C ALA A 248 5.10 9.66 -9.74
N LEU A 249 3.94 10.32 -9.78
CA LEU A 249 3.83 11.78 -9.82
C LEU A 249 2.63 12.28 -9.01
N GLY A 250 2.91 12.90 -7.88
CA GLY A 250 1.96 13.54 -6.99
C GLY A 250 2.11 15.04 -6.98
N THR A 251 1.07 15.76 -7.40
CA THR A 251 1.00 17.22 -7.31
C THR A 251 -0.45 17.68 -7.45
N GLY A 252 -0.76 18.93 -7.12
CA GLY A 252 -2.05 19.58 -7.48
C GLY A 252 -3.33 18.85 -7.04
N GLY A 253 -3.25 17.89 -6.12
CA GLY A 253 -4.36 17.04 -5.69
C GLY A 253 -4.58 15.75 -6.47
N LEU A 254 -3.71 15.39 -7.40
CA LEU A 254 -3.73 14.11 -8.14
C LEU A 254 -2.37 13.41 -8.02
N ALA A 255 -2.40 12.20 -7.50
CA ALA A 255 -1.31 11.24 -7.60
C ALA A 255 -1.55 10.36 -8.83
N LEU A 256 -0.64 10.40 -9.81
CA LEU A 256 -0.65 9.57 -11.01
C LEU A 256 0.38 8.44 -10.88
N LEU A 257 -0.11 7.20 -10.96
CA LEU A 257 0.66 5.99 -10.69
C LEU A 257 0.56 4.97 -11.82
N GLY A 258 1.63 4.20 -11.99
CA GLY A 258 1.61 2.98 -12.80
C GLY A 258 1.06 1.77 -12.04
N THR A 259 0.77 0.69 -12.77
CA THR A 259 0.27 -0.58 -12.22
C THR A 259 1.32 -1.70 -12.20
N GLY A 260 2.61 -1.35 -12.34
CA GLY A 260 3.72 -2.28 -12.54
C GLY A 260 3.85 -3.37 -11.47
N THR A 261 3.56 -3.03 -10.21
CA THR A 261 3.64 -3.97 -9.07
C THR A 261 2.28 -4.54 -8.63
N LEU A 262 1.18 -4.17 -9.28
CA LEU A 262 -0.18 -4.49 -8.81
C LEU A 262 -0.44 -6.01 -8.73
N HIS A 263 0.27 -6.78 -9.55
CA HIS A 263 0.26 -8.25 -9.53
C HIS A 263 0.73 -8.83 -8.18
N ALA A 264 1.54 -8.11 -7.41
CA ALA A 264 2.04 -8.54 -6.11
C ALA A 264 1.09 -8.18 -4.96
N TRP A 265 0.11 -7.29 -5.18
CA TRP A 265 -0.75 -6.77 -4.12
C TRP A 265 -1.80 -7.81 -3.67
N PRO A 266 -2.29 -7.76 -2.42
CA PRO A 266 -3.37 -8.63 -1.99
C PRO A 266 -4.71 -8.19 -2.61
N GLU A 267 -5.54 -9.14 -3.04
CA GLU A 267 -6.90 -8.84 -3.52
C GLU A 267 -7.90 -8.75 -2.36
N THR A 268 -7.66 -9.49 -1.27
CA THR A 268 -8.46 -9.48 -0.05
C THR A 268 -7.59 -9.37 1.20
N LEU A 269 -8.18 -8.96 2.32
CA LEU A 269 -7.46 -8.89 3.59
C LEU A 269 -6.90 -10.27 4.02
N LYS A 270 -7.56 -11.37 3.63
CA LYS A 270 -7.08 -12.73 3.88
C LYS A 270 -5.79 -13.04 3.13
N ASP A 271 -5.58 -12.43 1.97
CA ASP A 271 -4.40 -12.63 1.15
C ASP A 271 -3.19 -11.83 1.67
N LEU A 272 -3.42 -10.82 2.53
CA LEU A 272 -2.37 -9.90 2.98
C LEU A 272 -1.19 -10.63 3.64
N GLN A 273 -1.46 -11.57 4.54
CA GLN A 273 -0.38 -12.33 5.19
C GLN A 273 0.42 -13.19 4.19
N VAL A 274 -0.27 -13.78 3.21
CA VAL A 274 0.37 -14.58 2.14
C VAL A 274 1.28 -13.69 1.29
N VAL A 275 0.81 -12.50 0.93
CA VAL A 275 1.59 -11.52 0.15
C VAL A 275 2.79 -11.02 0.95
N LEU A 276 2.60 -10.65 2.22
CA LEU A 276 3.68 -10.18 3.09
C LEU A 276 4.77 -11.23 3.30
N GLY A 277 4.43 -12.52 3.25
CA GLY A 277 5.39 -13.63 3.35
C GLY A 277 5.93 -14.17 2.03
N ASN A 278 5.55 -13.61 0.87
CA ASN A 278 5.91 -14.18 -0.43
C ASN A 278 7.34 -13.80 -0.86
N THR A 279 8.32 -14.61 -0.46
CA THR A 279 9.75 -14.47 -0.77
C THR A 279 10.16 -15.02 -2.14
N ARG A 280 9.22 -15.44 -2.98
CA ARG A 280 9.55 -15.86 -4.35
C ARG A 280 10.13 -14.67 -5.14
N ILE A 281 11.11 -14.97 -5.98
CA ILE A 281 11.69 -14.00 -6.91
C ILE A 281 10.62 -13.57 -7.92
N VAL A 282 10.56 -12.27 -8.23
CA VAL A 282 9.64 -11.73 -9.22
C VAL A 282 9.91 -12.37 -10.59
N ASP A 283 8.85 -12.81 -11.26
CA ASP A 283 8.97 -13.39 -12.60
C ASP A 283 9.65 -12.38 -13.56
N PRO A 284 10.71 -12.77 -14.30
CA PRO A 284 11.43 -11.86 -15.20
C PRO A 284 10.58 -11.27 -16.34
N THR A 285 9.37 -11.78 -16.55
CA THR A 285 8.38 -11.23 -17.50
C THR A 285 7.57 -10.07 -16.93
N LEU A 286 7.76 -9.74 -15.65
CA LEU A 286 7.10 -8.66 -14.92
C LEU A 286 8.09 -7.56 -14.53
N MET A 287 7.55 -6.39 -14.16
CA MET A 287 8.35 -5.29 -13.65
C MET A 287 8.89 -5.62 -12.26
N ASP A 288 10.22 -5.61 -12.11
CA ASP A 288 10.90 -5.81 -10.82
C ASP A 288 11.13 -4.48 -10.09
N ASP A 289 10.03 -3.83 -9.72
CA ASP A 289 10.05 -2.59 -8.92
C ASP A 289 9.96 -2.94 -7.42
N THR A 290 11.11 -3.37 -6.88
CA THR A 290 11.21 -3.98 -5.54
C THR A 290 12.24 -3.29 -4.64
N ALA A 291 12.82 -2.17 -5.08
CA ALA A 291 13.98 -1.53 -4.45
C ALA A 291 15.15 -2.52 -4.25
N TYR A 292 15.47 -3.30 -5.29
CA TYR A 292 16.57 -4.28 -5.32
C TYR A 292 16.41 -5.47 -4.35
N ARG A 293 15.18 -5.74 -3.88
CA ARG A 293 14.86 -6.91 -3.04
C ARG A 293 14.36 -8.10 -3.86
N HIS A 294 14.01 -7.89 -5.12
CA HIS A 294 13.72 -8.89 -6.15
C HIS A 294 12.58 -9.88 -5.83
N THR A 295 11.76 -9.61 -4.81
CA THR A 295 10.76 -10.55 -4.30
C THR A 295 9.34 -9.96 -4.33
N TYR A 296 8.32 -10.82 -4.43
CA TYR A 296 6.93 -10.36 -4.52
C TYR A 296 6.47 -9.55 -3.31
N TRP A 297 6.84 -9.93 -2.09
CA TRP A 297 6.50 -9.12 -0.90
C TRP A 297 7.10 -7.71 -0.99
N ALA A 298 8.31 -7.59 -1.54
CA ALA A 298 8.97 -6.31 -1.73
C ALA A 298 8.35 -5.48 -2.85
N ALA A 299 7.85 -6.11 -3.93
CA ALA A 299 7.11 -5.42 -4.99
C ALA A 299 5.82 -4.80 -4.44
N PHE A 300 5.12 -5.53 -3.56
CA PHE A 300 3.97 -4.98 -2.85
C PHE A 300 4.35 -3.81 -1.95
N ALA A 301 5.39 -3.96 -1.13
CA ALA A 301 5.85 -2.90 -0.23
C ALA A 301 6.29 -1.64 -1.00
N THR A 302 7.21 -1.75 -1.97
CA THR A 302 7.66 -0.62 -2.78
C THR A 302 6.49 0.05 -3.51
N GLY A 303 5.60 -0.74 -4.14
CA GLY A 303 4.42 -0.21 -4.81
C GLY A 303 3.50 0.58 -3.86
N LEU A 304 3.21 0.03 -2.67
CA LEU A 304 2.36 0.70 -1.69
C LEU A 304 3.04 1.96 -1.10
N GLY A 305 4.35 1.90 -0.92
CA GLY A 305 5.19 3.01 -0.46
C GLY A 305 5.18 4.20 -1.42
N ALA A 306 5.36 3.93 -2.72
CA ALA A 306 5.25 4.94 -3.76
C ALA A 306 3.88 5.63 -3.74
N VAL A 307 2.80 4.89 -3.51
CA VAL A 307 1.45 5.47 -3.42
C VAL A 307 1.32 6.43 -2.25
N TRP A 308 1.87 6.05 -1.10
CA TRP A 308 1.82 6.90 0.09
C TRP A 308 2.69 8.16 -0.10
N HIS A 309 3.84 8.03 -0.76
CA HIS A 309 4.71 9.14 -1.12
C HIS A 309 4.02 10.16 -2.02
N GLU A 310 3.46 9.71 -3.16
CA GLU A 310 2.77 10.62 -4.10
C GLU A 310 1.51 11.23 -3.50
N LEU A 311 0.80 10.48 -2.64
CA LEU A 311 -0.32 11.01 -1.88
C LEU A 311 0.14 12.05 -0.84
N GLY A 312 1.32 11.87 -0.25
CA GLY A 312 1.97 12.86 0.62
C GLY A 312 2.20 14.19 -0.08
N HIS A 313 2.72 14.17 -1.32
CA HIS A 313 2.81 15.37 -2.15
C HIS A 313 1.45 16.01 -2.40
N CYS A 314 0.40 15.22 -2.61
CA CYS A 314 -0.97 15.73 -2.76
C CYS A 314 -1.51 16.39 -1.47
N PHE A 315 -0.98 16.02 -0.31
CA PHE A 315 -1.24 16.67 0.99
C PHE A 315 -0.30 17.85 1.28
N GLY A 316 0.60 18.19 0.35
CA GLY A 316 1.50 19.33 0.48
C GLY A 316 2.81 19.02 1.19
N LEU A 317 3.18 17.73 1.33
CA LEU A 317 4.48 17.35 1.85
C LEU A 317 5.53 17.43 0.74
N GLU A 318 6.71 17.98 1.06
CA GLU A 318 7.88 17.93 0.19
C GLU A 318 8.73 16.69 0.51
N HIS A 319 9.75 16.44 -0.30
CA HIS A 319 10.73 15.40 0.02
C HIS A 319 11.37 15.66 1.38
N TYR A 320 11.56 14.58 2.14
CA TYR A 320 12.25 14.63 3.42
C TYR A 320 13.40 13.61 3.42
N PRO A 321 14.54 13.87 4.10
CA PRO A 321 15.68 12.94 4.07
C PRO A 321 15.44 11.57 4.71
N GLN A 322 14.30 11.35 5.35
CA GLN A 322 13.93 10.12 6.05
C GLN A 322 12.43 9.82 5.89
N GLY A 323 12.04 8.57 6.15
CA GLY A 323 10.65 8.15 6.16
C GLY A 323 9.99 8.07 4.78
N ILE A 324 8.67 8.13 4.76
CA ILE A 324 7.87 7.89 3.55
C ILE A 324 8.13 8.92 2.44
N MET A 325 8.46 10.16 2.81
CA MET A 325 8.77 11.25 1.87
C MET A 325 10.24 11.22 1.37
N PHE A 326 11.03 10.20 1.73
CA PHE A 326 12.36 9.98 1.13
C PHE A 326 12.27 9.07 -0.10
N ARG A 327 11.96 7.79 0.13
CA ARG A 327 11.77 6.76 -0.92
C ARG A 327 10.50 5.94 -0.75
N GLY A 328 10.03 5.78 0.48
CA GLY A 328 8.84 4.99 0.79
C GLY A 328 9.02 3.46 0.79
N ASP A 329 10.21 2.97 0.44
CA ASP A 329 10.50 1.53 0.31
C ASP A 329 10.44 0.73 1.62
N ASP A 330 10.51 1.42 2.76
CA ASP A 330 10.52 0.84 4.12
C ASP A 330 9.12 0.68 4.74
N ILE A 331 8.05 0.94 3.97
CA ILE A 331 6.66 0.77 4.42
C ILE A 331 6.36 -0.65 4.91
N ASN A 332 7.14 -1.66 4.50
CA ASN A 332 7.02 -3.03 5.00
C ASN A 332 7.13 -3.12 6.52
N LEU A 333 7.91 -2.24 7.15
CA LEU A 333 8.04 -2.16 8.61
C LEU A 333 6.76 -1.65 9.27
N CYS A 334 5.96 -0.86 8.57
CA CYS A 334 4.66 -0.43 9.05
C CYS A 334 3.61 -1.53 8.84
N LEU A 335 3.70 -2.29 7.75
CA LEU A 335 2.74 -3.35 7.41
C LEU A 335 2.91 -4.62 8.25
N GLY A 336 4.14 -5.08 8.43
CA GLY A 336 4.42 -6.39 9.02
C GLY A 336 5.84 -6.47 9.53
N PHE A 337 6.39 -7.68 9.49
CA PHE A 337 7.80 -7.95 9.74
C PHE A 337 8.42 -8.47 8.44
N PRO A 338 9.70 -8.17 8.17
CA PRO A 338 10.41 -8.82 7.08
C PRO A 338 10.27 -10.34 7.19
N PRO A 339 10.01 -11.06 6.08
CA PRO A 339 9.98 -12.52 6.12
C PRO A 339 11.31 -13.10 6.63
N PRO A 340 11.31 -14.17 7.45
CA PRO A 340 12.56 -14.76 7.96
C PRO A 340 13.54 -15.17 6.86
N ASP A 341 13.02 -15.60 5.70
CA ASP A 341 13.80 -16.01 4.54
C ASP A 341 14.06 -14.86 3.54
N SER A 342 13.76 -13.61 3.90
CA SER A 342 14.04 -12.48 3.02
C SER A 342 15.55 -12.22 3.00
N VAL A 343 16.21 -12.66 1.94
CA VAL A 343 17.59 -12.28 1.66
C VAL A 343 17.55 -10.97 0.88
N CYS A 344 18.17 -9.91 1.42
CA CYS A 344 18.52 -8.75 0.61
C CYS A 344 19.79 -9.11 -0.17
N PRO A 345 19.76 -9.28 -1.52
CA PRO A 345 20.93 -9.78 -2.24
C PRO A 345 22.16 -8.85 -2.15
N HIS A 346 21.98 -7.61 -1.70
CA HIS A 346 23.09 -6.71 -1.39
C HIS A 346 24.01 -7.22 -0.27
N GLU A 347 23.54 -8.03 0.66
CA GLU A 347 24.40 -8.64 1.69
C GLU A 347 25.27 -9.77 1.12
N SER A 348 24.75 -10.53 0.15
CA SER A 348 25.40 -11.74 -0.38
C SER A 348 26.60 -11.48 -1.31
N ASN A 349 26.84 -10.24 -1.75
CA ASN A 349 27.99 -9.86 -2.57
C ASN A 349 29.13 -9.20 -1.77
N MET A 350 29.10 -9.21 -0.44
CA MET A 350 30.18 -8.69 0.42
C MET A 350 31.39 -9.63 0.53
N ASN A 351 31.78 -10.31 -0.55
CA ASN A 351 33.16 -10.78 -0.69
C ASN A 351 34.03 -9.65 -1.26
N GLY A 352 34.32 -8.68 -0.39
CA GLY A 352 35.53 -7.86 -0.48
C GLY A 352 35.57 -6.68 -1.47
N LYS A 353 34.47 -6.34 -2.18
CA LYS A 353 34.40 -5.07 -2.93
C LYS A 353 33.02 -4.41 -2.76
N SER A 354 33.00 -3.30 -2.04
CA SER A 354 31.82 -2.46 -1.85
C SER A 354 31.38 -1.85 -3.18
N VAL A 355 30.21 -2.27 -3.69
CA VAL A 355 29.53 -1.53 -4.74
C VAL A 355 28.82 -0.35 -4.06
N GLN A 356 29.42 0.84 -4.19
CA GLN A 356 28.74 2.10 -3.92
C GLN A 356 27.74 2.34 -5.06
N ALA A 357 26.45 2.49 -4.75
CA ALA A 357 25.45 2.87 -5.72
C ALA A 357 24.99 4.31 -5.47
N THR A 358 25.41 5.18 -6.39
CA THR A 358 24.89 6.51 -6.68
C THR A 358 23.71 6.44 -7.68
N ASP A 359 22.96 7.55 -7.74
CA ASP A 359 21.91 7.99 -8.69
C ASP A 359 20.45 7.85 -8.20
N ARG A 360 19.62 8.92 -8.14
CA ARG A 360 19.57 10.14 -8.98
C ARG A 360 19.36 11.49 -8.21
N TYR A 361 20.15 12.48 -8.63
CA TYR A 361 19.95 13.93 -8.90
C TYR A 361 19.29 14.91 -7.89
N ASP A 362 20.11 15.83 -7.37
CA ASP A 362 19.85 17.28 -7.27
C ASP A 362 20.90 17.97 -8.17
N SER A 363 20.44 18.74 -9.16
CA SER A 363 21.29 19.29 -10.23
C SER A 363 22.00 20.60 -9.87
N SER A 364 22.03 21.01 -8.59
CA SER A 364 22.44 22.38 -8.24
C SER A 364 23.38 22.55 -7.05
N ASN A 365 23.74 21.50 -6.32
CA ASN A 365 24.46 21.69 -5.05
C ASN A 365 25.87 21.07 -5.03
N PRO A 366 26.94 21.87 -5.20
CA PRO A 366 28.32 21.40 -5.10
C PRO A 366 28.82 21.14 -3.66
N ASP A 367 28.00 21.35 -2.62
CA ASP A 367 28.46 21.36 -1.23
C ASP A 367 27.68 20.43 -0.29
N ASN A 368 27.58 19.14 -0.63
CA ASN A 368 27.12 18.12 0.32
C ASN A 368 28.17 17.02 0.52
N ARG A 369 29.32 17.40 1.09
CA ARG A 369 30.19 16.47 1.82
C ARG A 369 29.56 16.21 3.18
N HIS A 370 28.88 15.07 3.30
CA HIS A 370 28.62 14.27 4.51
C HIS A 370 27.19 13.74 4.48
N ARG A 371 27.04 12.44 4.19
CA ARG A 371 26.10 11.52 4.84
C ARG A 371 26.26 10.13 4.25
N ARG A 372 26.82 9.24 5.07
CA ARG A 372 26.79 7.79 4.95
C ARG A 372 25.83 7.32 6.05
N ASP A 373 24.91 6.43 5.71
CA ASP A 373 24.60 5.21 6.48
C ASP A 373 23.46 4.46 5.77
N LEU A 374 23.69 3.17 5.53
CA LEU A 374 22.86 2.23 4.77
C LEU A 374 22.28 1.21 5.75
N CYS A 375 21.00 0.86 5.55
CA CYS A 375 20.37 -0.36 6.05
C CYS A 375 20.49 -0.61 7.57
N GLN A 376 19.75 0.15 8.37
CA GLN A 376 19.40 -0.26 9.72
C GLN A 376 17.88 -0.31 9.83
N VAL A 377 17.25 -1.45 9.52
CA VAL A 377 16.06 -1.92 10.27
C VAL A 377 15.94 -3.43 10.13
N CYS A 378 16.65 -4.15 11.00
CA CYS A 378 16.17 -5.42 11.53
C CYS A 378 16.10 -5.19 13.03
N TYR A 379 14.88 -5.19 13.59
CA TYR A 379 14.59 -5.05 15.03
C TYR A 379 14.71 -3.64 15.62
N SER A 380 13.67 -2.83 15.40
CA SER A 380 13.19 -1.84 16.39
C SER A 380 11.70 -1.53 16.21
#